data_AF-A0A955Z7D2-F1
#
_entry.id   AF-A0A955Z7D2-F1
#
_cell.length_a   1.000
_cell.length_b   1.000
_cell.length_c   1.000
_cell.angle_alpha   90.00
_cell.angle_beta   90.00
_cell.angle_gamma   90.00
#
_symmetry.space_group_name_H-M   'P 1'
#
loop_
_entity.id
_entity.type
_entity.pdbx_description
1 polymer ?
#
loop_
_entity_poly.entity_id
_entity_poly.type
_entity_poly.pdbx_seq_one_letter_code
_entity_poly.pdbx_strand_id
1 'polypeptide(L)'
;MWQVLGALVDFVHALLMAGWVLGLPLLFVHRWPRLTRRYGIFSVTFIALSLLSDLVIDECFLTTLARYLWQHPSTWGSPDAPTQEWFTVRVTRFIFHLTPTHESINLVAKILIGITAVGALVSIRKIGLRGKAPARSE
;
A
#
# COMPACT_ATOMS: atom_id res chain seq x y z
N MET A 1 18.75 8.40 -16.22
CA MET A 1 17.28 8.60 -16.23
C MET A 1 16.52 7.44 -15.58
N TRP A 2 16.92 6.17 -15.81
CA TRP A 2 16.30 4.99 -15.19
C TRP A 2 16.29 5.00 -13.66
N GLN A 3 17.36 5.46 -13.03
CA GLN A 3 17.44 5.63 -11.56
C GLN A 3 16.41 6.64 -11.02
N VAL A 4 16.16 7.74 -11.75
CA VAL A 4 15.14 8.74 -11.39
C VAL A 4 13.74 8.13 -11.51
N LEU A 5 13.50 7.31 -12.53
CA LEU A 5 12.25 6.58 -12.69
C LEU A 5 12.07 5.54 -11.57
N GLY A 6 13.11 4.79 -11.22
CA GLY A 6 13.09 3.86 -10.08
C GLY A 6 12.78 4.57 -8.76
N ALA A 7 13.42 5.72 -8.50
CA ALA A 7 13.15 6.54 -7.32
C ALA A 7 11.73 7.13 -7.32
N LEU A 8 11.20 7.53 -8.47
CA LEU A 8 9.83 8.01 -8.61
C LEU A 8 8.82 6.90 -8.31
N VAL A 9 9.05 5.68 -8.81
CA VAL A 9 8.21 4.51 -8.53
C VAL A 9 8.24 4.17 -7.03
N ASP A 10 9.42 4.19 -6.42
CA ASP A 10 9.58 4.00 -4.96
C ASP A 10 8.81 5.07 -4.18
N PHE A 11 8.91 6.35 -4.57
CA PHE A 11 8.20 7.45 -3.93
C PHE A 11 6.68 7.33 -4.04
N VAL A 12 6.18 7.00 -5.24
CA VAL A 12 4.74 6.77 -5.46
C VAL A 12 4.26 5.58 -4.64
N HIS A 13 5.01 4.48 -4.63
CA HIS A 13 4.68 3.30 -3.83
C HIS A 13 4.62 3.65 -2.33
N ALA A 14 5.59 4.41 -1.82
CA ALA A 14 5.63 4.87 -0.44
C ALA A 14 4.40 5.71 -0.08
N LEU A 15 4.01 6.64 -0.95
CA LEU A 15 2.83 7.48 -0.75
C LEU A 15 1.54 6.64 -0.75
N LEU A 16 1.43 5.64 -1.62
CA LEU A 16 0.29 4.74 -1.66
C LEU A 16 0.19 3.91 -0.37
N MET A 17 1.31 3.33 0.07
CA MET A 17 1.40 2.61 1.35
C MET A 17 1.05 3.51 2.53
N ALA A 18 1.62 4.71 2.60
CA ALA A 18 1.33 5.68 3.66
C ALA A 18 -0.15 6.08 3.66
N GLY A 19 -0.72 6.38 2.49
CA GLY A 19 -2.13 6.69 2.34
C GLY A 19 -3.04 5.55 2.78
N TRP A 20 -2.65 4.30 2.49
CA TRP A 20 -3.36 3.11 2.95
C TRP A 20 -3.27 2.94 4.47
N VAL A 21 -2.10 3.04 5.07
CA VAL A 21 -1.96 2.91 6.54
C VAL A 21 -2.70 4.02 7.27
N LEU A 22 -2.51 5.27 6.85
CA LEU A 22 -3.11 6.45 7.49
C LEU A 22 -4.63 6.53 7.29
N GLY A 23 -5.15 5.92 6.23
CA GLY A 23 -6.58 5.89 5.96
C GLY A 23 -7.32 4.73 6.64
N LEU A 24 -6.63 3.75 7.23
CA LEU A 24 -7.28 2.66 7.98
C LEU A 24 -8.26 3.16 9.06
N PRO A 25 -7.91 4.14 9.92
CA PRO A 25 -8.85 4.70 10.90
C PRO A 25 -10.12 5.25 10.27
N LEU A 26 -10.06 5.73 9.03
CA LEU A 26 -11.20 6.29 8.31
C LEU A 26 -12.28 5.25 7.96
N LEU A 27 -11.93 3.95 7.95
CA LEU A 27 -12.90 2.87 7.79
C LEU A 27 -13.69 2.59 9.07
N PHE A 28 -13.12 2.91 10.22
CA PHE A 28 -13.75 2.70 11.53
C PHE A 28 -14.49 3.95 12.03
N VAL A 29 -13.98 5.13 11.66
CA VAL A 29 -14.54 6.45 12.02
C VAL A 29 -15.38 7.00 10.88
N HIS A 30 -16.69 6.69 10.89
CA HIS A 30 -17.68 7.11 9.88
C HIS A 30 -18.08 8.60 9.92
N ARG A 31 -17.18 9.49 10.34
CA ARG A 31 -17.48 10.93 10.42
C ARG A 31 -17.64 11.57 9.02
N TRP A 32 -17.07 10.96 7.97
CA TRP A 32 -17.04 11.52 6.61
C TRP A 32 -17.40 10.47 5.53
N PRO A 33 -18.70 10.21 5.25
CA PRO A 33 -19.14 9.08 4.41
C PRO A 33 -18.62 9.13 2.96
N ARG A 34 -18.48 10.34 2.38
CA ARG A 34 -17.93 10.51 1.02
C ARG A 34 -16.44 10.14 0.95
N LEU A 35 -15.68 10.52 1.99
CA LEU A 35 -14.24 10.27 2.05
C LEU A 35 -13.97 8.78 2.33
N THR A 36 -14.73 8.17 3.24
CA THR A 36 -14.69 6.72 3.51
C THR A 36 -14.99 5.90 2.26
N ARG A 37 -15.94 6.32 1.41
CA ARG A 37 -16.24 5.62 0.14
C ARG A 37 -15.08 5.69 -0.84
N ARG A 38 -14.50 6.88 -1.06
CA ARG A 38 -13.33 7.06 -1.95
C ARG A 38 -12.13 6.27 -1.44
N TYR A 39 -11.87 6.33 -0.14
CA TYR A 39 -10.82 5.57 0.52
C TYR A 39 -11.04 4.05 0.41
N GLY A 40 -12.28 3.58 0.53
CA GLY A 40 -12.62 2.17 0.34
C GLY A 40 -12.30 1.68 -1.07
N ILE A 41 -12.67 2.44 -2.10
CA ILE A 41 -12.32 2.11 -3.50
C ILE A 41 -10.80 2.07 -3.68
N PHE A 42 -10.10 3.11 -3.20
CA PHE A 42 -8.64 3.16 -3.22
C PHE A 42 -8.01 1.93 -2.56
N SER A 43 -8.45 1.59 -1.35
CA SER A 43 -7.90 0.47 -0.57
C SER A 43 -8.15 -0.88 -1.23
N VAL A 44 -9.36 -1.10 -1.74
CA VAL A 44 -9.70 -2.36 -2.43
C VAL A 44 -8.89 -2.50 -3.70
N THR A 45 -8.77 -1.45 -4.52
CA THR A 45 -7.95 -1.49 -5.74
C THR A 45 -6.48 -1.72 -5.40
N PHE A 46 -5.96 -1.04 -4.38
CA PHE A 46 -4.56 -1.19 -3.95
C PHE A 46 -4.27 -2.61 -3.44
N ILE A 47 -5.17 -3.18 -2.64
CA ILE A 47 -5.05 -4.56 -2.16
C ILE A 47 -5.18 -5.57 -3.31
N ALA A 48 -6.15 -5.40 -4.20
CA ALA A 48 -6.35 -6.29 -5.34
C ALA A 48 -5.11 -6.31 -6.25
N LEU A 49 -4.55 -5.14 -6.57
CA LEU A 49 -3.31 -5.04 -7.32
C LEU A 49 -2.14 -5.67 -6.57
N SER A 50 -2.03 -5.46 -5.26
CA SER A 50 -0.97 -6.03 -4.44
C SER A 50 -1.05 -7.57 -4.38
N LEU A 51 -2.24 -8.14 -4.17
CA LEU A 51 -2.47 -9.59 -4.15
C LEU A 51 -2.23 -10.23 -5.52
N LEU A 52 -2.71 -9.60 -6.59
CA LEU A 52 -2.51 -10.10 -7.95
C LEU A 52 -1.02 -10.11 -8.32
N SER A 53 -0.26 -9.14 -7.82
CA SER A 53 1.19 -9.07 -8.00
C SER A 53 1.91 -10.13 -7.19
N ASP A 54 1.54 -10.31 -5.93
CA ASP A 54 2.10 -11.32 -5.03
C ASP A 54 1.92 -12.72 -5.62
N LEU A 55 0.75 -13.02 -6.22
CA LEU A 55 0.49 -14.31 -6.88
C LEU A 55 1.36 -14.60 -8.10
N VAL A 56 1.92 -13.58 -8.76
CA VAL A 56 2.68 -13.73 -10.01
C VAL A 56 4.19 -13.55 -9.76
N ILE A 57 4.57 -12.74 -8.78
CA ILE A 57 5.93 -12.22 -8.60
C ILE A 57 6.45 -12.42 -7.16
N ASP A 58 5.63 -12.93 -6.23
CA ASP A 58 5.92 -13.05 -4.78
C ASP A 58 6.27 -11.70 -4.10
N GLU A 59 6.05 -10.59 -4.80
CA GLU A 59 6.37 -9.23 -4.39
C GLU A 59 5.34 -8.24 -4.94
N CYS A 60 5.23 -7.05 -4.34
CA CYS A 60 4.38 -6.01 -4.90
C CYS A 60 4.94 -5.54 -6.26
N PHE A 61 4.07 -5.45 -7.28
CA PHE A 61 4.46 -5.08 -8.65
C PHE A 61 5.29 -3.81 -8.73
N LEU A 62 4.94 -2.79 -7.94
CA LEU A 62 5.68 -1.52 -7.90
C LEU A 62 7.10 -1.69 -7.32
N THR A 63 7.29 -2.59 -6.36
CA THR A 63 8.60 -2.93 -5.80
C THR A 63 9.46 -3.66 -6.84
N THR A 64 8.87 -4.63 -7.56
CA THR A 64 9.54 -5.32 -8.65
C THR A 64 9.87 -4.39 -9.80
N LEU A 65 8.96 -3.49 -10.16
CA LEU A 65 9.16 -2.50 -11.22
C LEU A 65 10.28 -1.52 -10.83
N ALA A 66 10.31 -1.02 -9.60
CA ALA A 66 11.40 -0.19 -9.12
C ALA A 66 12.75 -0.94 -9.20
N ARG A 67 12.79 -2.19 -8.72
CA ARG A 67 13.99 -3.03 -8.79
C ARG A 67 14.45 -3.24 -10.23
N TYR A 68 13.54 -3.52 -11.15
CA TYR A 68 13.83 -3.68 -12.58
C TYR A 68 14.40 -2.40 -13.20
N LEU A 69 13.86 -1.24 -12.85
CA LEU A 69 14.35 0.06 -13.30
C LEU A 69 15.72 0.42 -12.73
N TRP A 70 16.03 -0.03 -11.50
CA TRP A 70 17.33 0.13 -10.88
C TRP A 70 18.41 -0.79 -11.48
N GLN A 71 18.04 -1.97 -11.95
CA GLN A 71 18.95 -2.95 -12.57
C GLN A 71 19.29 -2.64 -14.03
N HIS A 72 18.54 -1.74 -14.69
CA HIS A 72 18.86 -1.36 -16.06
C HIS A 72 20.15 -0.54 -16.12
N PRO A 73 21.17 -0.97 -16.89
CA PRO A 73 22.46 -0.31 -16.92
C PRO A 73 22.30 1.09 -17.52
N SER A 74 22.43 2.12 -16.69
CA SER A 74 22.64 3.47 -17.18
C SER A 74 24.13 3.65 -17.49
N THR A 75 24.46 4.07 -18.71
CA THR A 75 25.80 4.33 -19.27
C THR A 75 26.67 5.31 -18.45
N TRP A 76 26.14 5.87 -17.36
CA TRP A 76 26.74 6.86 -16.46
C TRP A 76 26.46 6.48 -14.99
N GLY A 77 26.83 5.26 -14.57
CA GLY A 77 26.52 4.75 -13.22
C GLY A 77 27.77 4.59 -12.37
N SER A 78 27.80 5.29 -11.24
CA SER A 78 28.75 5.11 -10.12
C SER A 78 29.01 3.63 -9.79
N PRO A 79 30.21 3.30 -9.28
CA PRO A 79 30.55 1.95 -8.79
C PRO A 79 29.67 1.48 -7.60
N ASP A 80 28.95 2.41 -6.96
CA ASP A 80 28.00 2.12 -5.88
C ASP A 80 26.61 1.81 -6.45
N ALA A 81 26.47 0.67 -7.14
CA ALA A 81 25.15 0.17 -7.50
C ALA A 81 24.33 -0.05 -6.20
N PRO A 82 23.15 0.57 -6.04
CA PRO A 82 22.37 0.41 -4.82
C PRO A 82 21.98 -1.06 -4.66
N THR A 83 22.32 -1.59 -3.49
CA THR A 83 22.07 -2.97 -3.05
C THR A 83 20.65 -3.42 -3.40
N GLN A 84 20.53 -4.69 -3.85
CA GLN A 84 19.32 -5.44 -4.27
C GLN A 84 18.13 -5.45 -3.28
N GLU A 85 18.20 -4.68 -2.20
CA GLU A 85 17.25 -4.64 -1.11
C GLU A 85 15.97 -3.86 -1.46
N TRP A 86 14.84 -4.31 -0.92
CA TRP A 86 13.53 -3.67 -1.11
C TRP A 86 13.52 -2.22 -0.61
N PHE A 87 12.67 -1.39 -1.21
CA PHE A 87 12.41 -0.03 -0.76
C PHE A 87 12.13 0.05 0.74
N THR A 88 11.29 -0.86 1.25
CA THR A 88 10.97 -0.97 2.68
C THR A 88 12.20 -1.25 3.53
N VAL A 89 13.14 -2.09 3.07
CA VAL A 89 14.41 -2.35 3.75
C VAL A 89 15.30 -1.10 3.75
N ARG A 90 15.38 -0.37 2.62
CA ARG A 90 16.13 0.89 2.54
C ARG A 90 15.55 1.96 3.48
N VAL A 91 14.23 2.13 3.50
CA VAL A 91 13.56 3.11 4.37
C VAL A 91 13.66 2.73 5.85
N THR A 92 13.48 1.46 6.20
CA THR A 92 13.60 1.00 7.59
C THR A 92 15.05 1.04 8.08
N ARG A 93 16.03 0.75 7.22
CA ARG A 93 17.45 0.97 7.53
C ARG A 93 17.74 2.46 7.72
N PHE A 94 17.17 3.33 6.89
CA PHE A 94 17.40 4.78 6.98
C PHE A 94 16.75 5.41 8.23
N ILE A 95 15.50 5.07 8.54
CA ILE A 95 14.74 5.68 9.63
C ILE A 95 15.01 4.99 10.97
N PHE A 96 15.01 3.65 10.98
CA PHE A 96 15.02 2.85 12.20
C PHE A 96 16.33 2.08 12.41
N HIS A 97 17.28 2.12 11.47
CA HIS A 97 18.50 1.30 11.48
C HIS A 97 18.21 -0.22 11.58
N LEU A 98 17.05 -0.65 11.06
CA LEU A 98 16.62 -2.05 11.06
C LEU A 98 16.74 -2.68 9.67
N THR A 99 17.06 -3.98 9.62
CA THR A 99 17.01 -4.81 8.40
C THR A 99 15.86 -5.81 8.53
N PRO A 100 14.64 -5.45 8.14
CA PRO A 100 13.50 -6.35 8.24
C PRO A 100 13.67 -7.54 7.29
N THR A 101 13.30 -8.73 7.77
CA THR A 101 13.26 -9.95 6.94
C THR A 101 12.07 -9.89 5.99
N HIS A 102 12.21 -10.47 4.79
CA HIS A 102 11.13 -10.54 3.80
C HIS A 102 9.84 -11.16 4.36
N GLU A 103 9.98 -12.18 5.22
CA GLU A 103 8.86 -12.80 5.93
C GLU A 103 8.12 -11.84 6.86
N SER A 104 8.85 -10.99 7.60
CA SER A 104 8.23 -10.01 8.51
C SER A 104 7.39 -8.98 7.74
N ILE A 105 7.89 -8.53 6.59
CA ILE A 105 7.18 -7.58 5.72
C ILE A 105 5.92 -8.23 5.16
N ASN A 106 6.01 -9.47 4.70
CA ASN A 106 4.86 -10.20 4.15
C ASN A 106 3.80 -10.48 5.23
N LEU A 107 4.23 -10.88 6.44
CA LEU A 107 3.32 -11.05 7.58
C LEU A 107 2.57 -9.76 7.93
N VAL A 108 3.28 -8.64 8.04
CA VAL A 108 2.69 -7.33 8.32
C VAL A 108 1.70 -6.94 7.22
N ALA A 109 2.05 -7.14 5.94
CA ALA A 109 1.16 -6.88 4.82
C ALA A 109 -0.14 -7.71 4.91
N LYS A 110 -0.04 -9.00 5.19
CA LYS A 110 -1.20 -9.89 5.38
C LYS A 110 -2.11 -9.43 6.52
N ILE A 111 -1.53 -9.01 7.65
CA ILE A 111 -2.29 -8.47 8.78
C ILE A 111 -3.03 -7.19 8.37
N LEU A 112 -2.36 -6.25 7.69
CA LEU A 112 -2.99 -5.00 7.24
C LEU A 112 -4.12 -5.25 6.22
N ILE A 113 -3.93 -6.20 5.30
CA ILE A 113 -4.98 -6.62 4.35
C ILE A 113 -6.20 -7.13 5.13
N GLY A 114 -5.98 -8.00 6.12
CA GLY A 114 -7.06 -8.51 6.99
C GLY A 114 -7.81 -7.40 7.72
N ILE A 115 -7.08 -6.46 8.34
CA ILE A 115 -7.68 -5.30 9.03
C ILE A 115 -8.50 -4.45 8.04
N THR A 116 -7.98 -4.23 6.84
CA THR A 116 -8.67 -3.45 5.80
C THR A 116 -9.95 -4.16 5.34
N ALA A 117 -9.91 -5.48 5.14
CA ALA A 117 -11.08 -6.27 4.75
C ALA A 117 -12.19 -6.20 5.82
N VAL A 118 -11.82 -6.37 7.09
CA VAL A 118 -12.75 -6.21 8.22
C VAL A 118 -13.30 -4.79 8.27
N GLY A 119 -12.45 -3.76 8.16
CA GLY A 119 -12.87 -2.36 8.14
C GLY A 119 -13.83 -2.04 6.99
N ALA A 120 -13.58 -2.58 5.80
CA ALA A 120 -14.46 -2.42 4.64
C ALA A 120 -15.82 -3.09 4.86
N LEU A 121 -15.86 -4.33 5.38
CA LEU A 121 -17.10 -5.05 5.70
C LEU A 121 -17.94 -4.31 6.75
N VAL A 122 -17.30 -3.84 7.83
CA VAL A 122 -17.96 -3.04 8.88
C VAL A 122 -18.52 -1.75 8.29
N SER A 123 -17.77 -1.09 7.40
CA SER A 123 -18.20 0.13 6.75
C SER A 123 -19.42 -0.08 5.85
N ILE A 124 -19.43 -1.13 5.03
CA ILE A 124 -20.57 -1.48 4.17
C ILE A 124 -21.81 -1.81 5.01
N ARG A 125 -21.66 -2.62 6.08
CA ARG A 125 -22.78 -2.95 6.98
C ARG A 125 -23.38 -1.69 7.62
N LYS A 126 -22.56 -0.77 8.12
CA LYS A 126 -23.04 0.49 8.74
C LYS A 126 -23.75 1.40 7.73
N ILE A 127 -23.24 1.52 6.50
CA ILE A 127 -23.88 2.32 5.45
C ILE A 127 -25.23 1.72 5.06
N GLY A 128 -25.30 0.39 4.91
CA GLY A 128 -26.56 -0.32 4.59
C GLY A 128 -27.62 -0.19 5.69
N LEU A 129 -27.22 -0.19 6.96
CA LEU A 129 -28.13 0.03 8.10
C LEU A 129 -28.67 1.47 8.14
N ARG A 130 -27.84 2.47 7.80
CA ARG A 130 -28.26 3.88 7.76
C ARG A 130 -29.27 4.19 6.64
N GLY A 131 -29.20 3.47 5.51
CA GLY A 131 -30.15 3.61 4.40
C GLY A 131 -31.53 2.97 4.65
N LYS A 132 -31.63 2.09 5.66
CA LYS A 132 -32.90 1.44 6.07
C LYS A 132 -33.61 2.15 7.22
N ALA A 133 -33.07 3.25 7.75
CA ALA A 133 -33.76 4.02 8.77
C ALA A 133 -35.08 4.56 8.15
N PRO A 134 -36.26 4.21 8.70
CA PRO A 134 -37.52 4.67 8.15
C PRO A 134 -37.53 6.20 8.18
N ALA A 135 -37.90 6.81 7.05
CA ALA A 135 -38.18 8.23 6.98
C ALA A 135 -39.21 8.52 8.07
N ARG A 136 -38.79 9.30 9.08
CA ARG A 136 -39.69 9.80 10.11
C ARG A 136 -40.66 10.72 9.38
N SER A 137 -41.86 10.24 9.12
CA SER A 137 -42.97 11.06 8.65
C SER A 137 -43.30 12.04 9.77
N GLU A 138 -42.89 13.29 9.61
CA GLU A 138 -43.46 14.43 10.32
C GLU A 138 -44.73 14.91 9.60
#